data_AF-A0A7V3D687-F1
#
_entry.id   AF-A0A7V3D687-F1
#
_cell.length_a   1.000
_cell.length_b   1.000
_cell.length_c   1.000
_cell.angle_alpha   90.00
_cell.angle_beta   90.00
_cell.angle_gamma   90.00
#
_symmetry.space_group_name_H-M   'P 1'
#
loop_
_entity.id
_entity.type
_entity.pdbx_description
1 polymer ?
#
loop_
_entity_poly.entity_id
_entity_poly.type
_entity_poly.pdbx_seq_one_letter_code
_entity_poly.pdbx_strand_id
1 'polypeptide(L)'
;SANKLSARGAGRGIAAAIPRGMRAFTIQTPNVASGVAGFILPGNRVDVLLTINSQGQNDPSGGATTITLLQNLEILAVDQRVEAPVENKVDPNQLRSVTLLVTPEQANQLDLGQNRGTLHLALRNPQDDKQNKVAPATVTGLREGDPPQKPSPIKPVSAEPPKKETKEEAKEPAPPKPAWTIIVEHGSQPPQQVPFFEKDGKLVPQLDSELPRAPRKKPPQPAAPVKPAGR
;
A
#
# COMPACT_ATOMS: atom_id res chain seq x y z
N SER A 1 -48.94 6.78 1.26
CA SER A 1 -47.60 6.30 0.87
C SER A 1 -46.61 7.45 0.95
N ALA A 2 -45.69 7.42 1.91
CA ALA A 2 -44.80 8.54 2.22
C ALA A 2 -43.75 8.70 1.10
N ASN A 3 -43.85 9.83 0.39
CA ASN A 3 -42.89 10.29 -0.61
C ASN A 3 -41.57 10.61 0.11
N LYS A 4 -40.57 9.71 0.06
CA LYS A 4 -39.19 10.03 0.47
C LYS A 4 -38.63 11.02 -0.54
N LEU A 5 -38.81 12.30 -0.26
CA LEU A 5 -38.17 13.41 -0.95
C LEU A 5 -36.66 13.33 -0.67
N SER A 6 -35.90 12.83 -1.64
CA SER A 6 -34.44 12.95 -1.64
C SER A 6 -34.07 14.43 -1.60
N ALA A 7 -33.07 14.81 -0.80
CA ALA A 7 -32.58 16.19 -0.74
C ALA A 7 -32.26 16.71 -2.17
N ARG A 8 -32.58 17.97 -2.47
CA ARG A 8 -32.34 18.58 -3.79
C ARG A 8 -30.85 18.44 -4.14
N GLY A 9 -30.52 17.59 -5.11
CA GLY A 9 -29.13 17.26 -5.50
C GLY A 9 -28.61 15.89 -5.04
N ALA A 10 -29.40 15.08 -4.33
CA ALA A 10 -28.98 13.76 -3.83
C ALA A 10 -28.87 12.66 -4.91
N GLY A 11 -29.02 12.98 -6.20
CA GLY A 11 -29.07 12.00 -7.28
C GLY A 11 -30.32 11.12 -7.26
N ARG A 12 -30.45 10.22 -8.24
CA ARG A 12 -31.48 9.16 -8.31
C ARG A 12 -30.80 7.83 -8.68
N GLY A 13 -31.40 6.70 -8.30
CA GLY A 13 -30.84 5.37 -8.58
C GLY A 13 -29.47 5.17 -7.91
N ILE A 14 -28.56 4.43 -8.57
CA ILE A 14 -27.21 4.15 -8.06
C ILE A 14 -26.47 5.44 -7.69
N ALA A 15 -26.68 6.54 -8.43
CA ALA A 15 -26.02 7.82 -8.17
C ALA A 15 -26.30 8.38 -6.76
N ALA A 16 -27.44 8.03 -6.15
CA ALA A 16 -27.77 8.45 -4.79
C ALA A 16 -27.03 7.63 -3.71
N ALA A 17 -26.56 6.43 -4.05
CA ALA A 17 -25.80 5.56 -3.15
C ALA A 17 -24.29 5.84 -3.18
N ILE A 18 -23.81 6.64 -4.15
CA ILE A 18 -22.38 6.96 -4.29
C ILE A 18 -22.02 8.10 -3.32
N PRO A 19 -21.13 7.88 -2.34
CA PRO A 19 -20.70 8.96 -1.46
C PRO A 19 -19.85 9.99 -2.19
N ARG A 20 -19.79 11.21 -1.63
CA ARG A 20 -18.95 12.28 -2.18
C ARG A 20 -17.50 11.83 -2.31
N GLY A 21 -16.88 12.13 -3.45
CA GLY A 21 -15.50 11.73 -3.73
C GLY A 21 -15.34 10.33 -4.30
N MET A 22 -16.39 9.50 -4.32
CA MET A 22 -16.38 8.17 -4.92
C MET A 22 -17.07 8.14 -6.29
N ARG A 23 -16.91 7.03 -7.02
CA ARG A 23 -17.55 6.75 -8.31
C ARG A 23 -18.11 5.33 -8.31
N ALA A 24 -19.15 5.13 -9.09
CA ALA A 24 -19.59 3.80 -9.49
C ALA A 24 -18.89 3.46 -10.81
N PHE A 25 -18.13 2.36 -10.83
CA PHE A 25 -17.46 1.88 -12.04
C PHE A 25 -17.95 0.47 -12.38
N THR A 26 -18.45 0.28 -13.60
CA THR A 26 -18.96 -1.01 -14.05
C THR A 26 -17.87 -1.74 -14.81
N ILE A 27 -17.51 -2.93 -14.33
CA ILE A 27 -16.67 -3.85 -15.08
C ILE A 27 -17.54 -4.87 -15.81
N GLN A 28 -17.18 -5.16 -17.07
CA GLN A 28 -17.64 -6.35 -17.76
C GLN A 28 -16.81 -7.54 -17.28
N THR A 29 -17.49 -8.58 -16.85
CA THR A 29 -16.87 -9.84 -16.42
C THR A 29 -17.37 -10.92 -17.37
N PRO A 30 -16.76 -11.07 -18.56
CA PRO A 30 -17.26 -11.97 -19.60
C PRO A 30 -17.37 -13.42 -19.10
N ASN A 31 -16.61 -13.74 -18.07
CA ASN A 31 -16.64 -14.99 -17.34
C ASN A 31 -16.53 -14.66 -15.85
N VAL A 32 -17.65 -14.45 -15.15
CA VAL A 32 -17.71 -14.81 -13.72
C VAL A 32 -17.71 -16.34 -13.65
N ALA A 33 -16.69 -16.97 -14.24
CA ALA A 33 -16.66 -18.39 -14.45
C ALA A 33 -16.47 -19.08 -13.09
N SER A 34 -17.53 -19.79 -12.71
CA SER A 34 -17.53 -21.03 -11.92
C SER A 34 -17.47 -20.96 -10.39
N GLY A 35 -17.19 -19.82 -9.76
CA GLY A 35 -17.09 -19.76 -8.28
C GLY A 35 -18.24 -19.06 -7.57
N VAL A 36 -18.46 -17.78 -7.94
CA VAL A 36 -19.17 -16.82 -7.07
C VAL A 36 -20.35 -16.10 -7.75
N ALA A 37 -20.60 -16.35 -9.04
CA ALA A 37 -21.61 -15.64 -9.83
C ALA A 37 -23.03 -15.71 -9.25
N GLY A 38 -23.37 -16.80 -8.55
CA GLY A 38 -24.67 -16.94 -7.88
C GLY A 38 -24.73 -16.37 -6.46
N PHE A 39 -23.59 -15.93 -5.91
CA PHE A 39 -23.45 -15.54 -4.50
C PHE A 39 -23.08 -14.07 -4.33
N ILE A 40 -22.70 -13.36 -5.40
CA ILE A 40 -22.42 -11.93 -5.33
C ILE A 40 -23.72 -11.12 -5.40
N LEU A 41 -23.91 -10.28 -4.38
CA LEU A 41 -25.06 -9.38 -4.26
C LEU A 41 -24.59 -7.95 -4.01
N PRO A 42 -25.43 -6.94 -4.32
CA PRO A 42 -25.20 -5.57 -3.84
C PRO A 42 -24.93 -5.53 -2.32
N GLY A 43 -23.93 -4.74 -1.92
CA GLY A 43 -23.40 -4.64 -0.56
C GLY A 43 -22.32 -5.67 -0.22
N ASN A 44 -22.08 -6.69 -1.05
CA ASN A 44 -20.95 -7.60 -0.85
C ASN A 44 -19.62 -6.93 -1.18
N ARG A 45 -18.53 -7.49 -0.64
CA ARG A 45 -17.17 -7.03 -0.90
C ARG A 45 -16.41 -8.02 -1.76
N VAL A 46 -15.57 -7.51 -2.65
CA VAL A 46 -14.78 -8.32 -3.59
C VAL A 46 -13.36 -7.79 -3.71
N ASP A 47 -12.46 -8.69 -4.08
CA ASP A 47 -11.17 -8.34 -4.66
C ASP A 47 -11.25 -8.50 -6.18
N VAL A 48 -10.51 -7.65 -6.90
CA VAL A 48 -10.43 -7.66 -8.36
C VAL A 48 -9.07 -8.21 -8.76
N LEU A 49 -9.08 -9.31 -9.49
CA LEU A 49 -7.89 -9.91 -10.07
C LEU A 49 -7.78 -9.51 -11.54
N LEU A 50 -6.56 -9.24 -11.99
CA LEU A 50 -6.26 -8.94 -13.39
C LEU A 50 -5.32 -10.02 -13.93
N THR A 51 -5.75 -10.71 -14.97
CA THR A 51 -4.93 -11.65 -15.74
C THR A 51 -4.53 -11.03 -17.06
N ILE A 52 -3.23 -10.92 -17.31
CA ILE A 52 -2.65 -10.40 -18.55
C ILE A 52 -1.94 -11.55 -19.26
N ASN A 53 -2.28 -11.78 -20.52
CA ASN A 53 -1.60 -12.76 -21.36
C ASN A 53 -0.39 -12.11 -22.04
N SER A 54 0.71 -12.85 -22.13
CA SER A 54 1.93 -12.44 -22.82
C SER A 54 2.16 -13.33 -24.04
N GLN A 55 2.58 -12.72 -25.15
CA GLN A 55 2.80 -13.39 -26.44
C GLN A 55 4.31 -13.59 -26.72
N GLY A 56 5.18 -13.28 -25.75
CA GLY A 56 6.63 -13.34 -25.92
C GLY A 56 7.17 -14.77 -25.86
N GLN A 57 7.97 -15.17 -26.84
CA GLN A 57 8.57 -16.51 -26.93
C GLN A 57 9.55 -16.83 -25.78
N ASN A 58 10.03 -15.80 -25.06
CA ASN A 58 10.89 -15.89 -23.87
C ASN A 58 10.26 -15.21 -22.64
N ASP A 59 8.93 -15.21 -22.53
CA ASP A 59 8.24 -14.62 -21.39
C ASP A 59 8.47 -15.46 -20.11
N PRO A 60 9.10 -14.89 -19.04
CA PRO A 60 9.32 -15.61 -17.79
C PRO A 60 8.01 -16.04 -17.10
N SER A 61 6.88 -15.38 -17.40
CA SER A 61 5.59 -15.76 -16.81
C SER A 61 4.98 -17.04 -17.41
N GLY A 62 5.56 -17.57 -18.49
CA GLY A 62 5.07 -18.77 -19.15
C GLY A 62 3.78 -18.54 -19.94
N GLY A 63 3.50 -17.28 -20.30
CA GLY A 63 2.40 -16.86 -21.18
C GLY A 63 1.28 -16.10 -20.50
N ALA A 64 1.22 -16.03 -19.16
CA ALA A 64 0.24 -15.22 -18.44
C ALA A 64 0.67 -14.89 -17.00
N THR A 65 0.25 -13.72 -16.53
CA THR A 65 0.42 -13.27 -15.14
C THR A 65 -0.91 -12.81 -14.57
N THR A 66 -1.23 -13.24 -13.35
CA THR A 66 -2.38 -12.77 -12.58
C THR A 66 -1.92 -12.00 -11.34
N ILE A 67 -2.47 -10.81 -11.14
CA ILE A 67 -2.26 -9.99 -9.94
C ILE A 67 -3.57 -9.66 -9.25
N THR A 68 -3.52 -9.43 -7.94
CA THR A 68 -4.60 -8.73 -7.24
C THR A 68 -4.48 -7.24 -7.54
N LEU A 69 -5.35 -6.74 -8.42
CA LEU A 69 -5.35 -5.35 -8.85
C LEU A 69 -5.89 -4.43 -7.76
N LEU A 70 -7.04 -4.79 -7.18
CA LEU A 70 -7.70 -4.05 -6.11
C LEU A 70 -8.29 -5.02 -5.09
N GLN A 71 -8.38 -4.58 -3.83
CA GLN A 71 -8.95 -5.35 -2.73
C GLN A 71 -10.06 -4.58 -2.04
N ASN A 72 -10.99 -5.32 -1.46
CA ASN A 72 -12.01 -4.82 -0.55
C ASN A 72 -12.98 -3.79 -1.17
N LEU A 73 -13.35 -3.98 -2.44
CA LEU A 73 -14.30 -3.11 -3.13
C LEU A 73 -15.73 -3.55 -2.87
N GLU A 74 -16.62 -2.59 -2.66
CA GLU A 74 -18.05 -2.84 -2.45
C GLU A 74 -18.80 -2.92 -3.78
N ILE A 75 -19.71 -3.89 -3.89
CA ILE A 75 -20.60 -4.02 -5.04
C ILE A 75 -21.82 -3.12 -4.82
N LEU A 76 -22.08 -2.21 -5.76
CA LEU A 76 -23.30 -1.39 -5.78
C LEU A 76 -24.42 -2.03 -6.58
N ALA A 77 -24.09 -2.77 -7.65
CA ALA A 77 -25.08 -3.39 -8.52
C ALA A 77 -24.51 -4.60 -9.28
N VAL A 78 -25.40 -5.49 -9.70
CA VAL A 78 -25.12 -6.64 -10.57
C VAL A 78 -26.10 -6.62 -11.74
N ASP A 79 -25.60 -6.58 -12.98
CA ASP A 79 -26.40 -6.51 -14.22
C ASP A 79 -27.55 -5.50 -14.21
N GLN A 80 -27.27 -4.29 -13.71
CA GLN A 80 -28.25 -3.20 -13.55
C GLN A 80 -29.22 -3.34 -12.36
N ARG A 81 -29.14 -4.42 -11.57
CA ARG A 81 -29.92 -4.58 -10.34
C ARG A 81 -29.15 -4.02 -9.14
N VAL A 82 -29.75 -3.04 -8.47
CA VAL A 82 -29.21 -2.39 -7.26
C VAL A 82 -29.68 -3.09 -5.98
N GLU A 83 -30.79 -3.82 -6.06
CA GLU A 83 -31.33 -4.60 -4.97
C GLU A 83 -31.04 -6.09 -5.21
N ALA A 84 -30.76 -6.82 -4.12
CA ALA A 84 -30.66 -8.27 -4.18
C ALA A 84 -32.02 -8.87 -4.61
N PRO A 85 -32.04 -9.87 -5.50
CA PRO A 85 -33.26 -10.61 -5.81
C PRO A 85 -33.87 -11.22 -4.54
N VAL A 86 -35.19 -11.40 -4.50
CA VAL A 86 -35.91 -11.99 -3.34
C VAL A 86 -35.35 -13.36 -2.94
N GLU A 87 -34.83 -14.11 -3.91
CA GLU A 87 -34.21 -15.43 -3.70
C GLU A 87 -32.71 -15.37 -3.36
N ASN A 88 -32.13 -14.17 -3.19
CA ASN A 88 -30.71 -13.92 -2.89
C ASN A 88 -29.73 -14.63 -3.84
N LYS A 89 -30.17 -14.89 -5.07
CA LYS A 89 -29.37 -15.54 -6.11
C LYS A 89 -29.49 -14.74 -7.40
N VAL A 90 -28.36 -14.52 -8.04
CA VAL A 90 -28.29 -14.02 -9.41
C VAL A 90 -28.05 -15.24 -10.32
N ASP A 91 -28.76 -15.32 -11.44
CA ASP A 91 -28.51 -16.38 -12.42
C ASP A 91 -27.10 -16.21 -13.01
N PRO A 92 -26.16 -17.15 -12.78
CA PRO A 92 -24.80 -17.08 -13.30
C PRO A 92 -24.73 -16.92 -14.82
N ASN A 93 -25.70 -17.48 -15.55
CA ASN A 93 -25.75 -17.43 -17.02
C ASN A 93 -26.20 -16.06 -17.55
N GLN A 94 -26.76 -15.23 -16.69
CA GLN A 94 -27.19 -13.87 -17.01
C GLN A 94 -26.21 -12.82 -16.50
N LEU A 95 -25.18 -13.22 -15.75
CA LEU A 95 -24.23 -12.30 -15.14
C LEU A 95 -23.19 -11.79 -16.14
N ARG A 96 -23.33 -10.53 -16.53
CA ARG A 96 -22.54 -9.84 -17.55
C ARG A 96 -21.68 -8.72 -16.96
N SER A 97 -22.11 -8.12 -15.87
CA SER A 97 -21.47 -6.92 -15.33
C SER A 97 -21.67 -6.71 -13.83
N VAL A 98 -20.69 -6.10 -13.20
CA VAL A 98 -20.74 -5.70 -11.79
C VAL A 98 -20.33 -4.24 -11.66
N THR A 99 -21.11 -3.47 -10.91
CA THR A 99 -20.82 -2.07 -10.60
C THR A 99 -20.20 -1.98 -9.22
N LEU A 100 -18.99 -1.42 -9.14
CA LEU A 100 -18.18 -1.31 -7.93
C LEU A 100 -18.16 0.13 -7.43
N LEU A 101 -18.16 0.32 -6.11
CA LEU A 101 -17.88 1.59 -5.47
C LEU A 101 -16.37 1.78 -5.36
N VAL A 102 -15.86 2.83 -5.99
CA VAL A 102 -14.41 3.05 -6.14
C VAL A 102 -14.01 4.51 -5.95
N THR A 103 -12.73 4.73 -5.65
CA THR A 103 -12.12 6.06 -5.78
C THR A 103 -11.84 6.40 -7.26
N PRO A 104 -11.59 7.67 -7.60
CA PRO A 104 -11.23 8.04 -8.99
C PRO A 104 -9.97 7.33 -9.48
N GLU A 105 -8.98 7.16 -8.60
CA GLU A 105 -7.72 6.47 -8.93
C GLU A 105 -7.97 4.99 -9.23
N GLN A 106 -8.77 4.33 -8.39
CA GLN A 106 -9.18 2.94 -8.59
C GLN A 106 -9.98 2.77 -9.89
N ALA A 107 -10.83 3.73 -10.25
CA ALA A 107 -11.56 3.70 -11.53
C ALA A 107 -10.59 3.70 -12.72
N ASN A 108 -9.54 4.52 -12.69
CA ASN A 108 -8.51 4.54 -13.74
C ASN A 108 -7.74 3.21 -13.82
N GLN A 109 -7.43 2.60 -12.68
CA GLN A 109 -6.75 1.30 -12.64
C GLN A 109 -7.63 0.17 -13.20
N LEU A 110 -8.93 0.18 -12.88
CA LEU A 110 -9.89 -0.79 -13.42
C LEU A 110 -10.07 -0.63 -14.92
N ASP A 111 -10.19 0.61 -15.41
CA ASP A 111 -10.31 0.90 -16.83
C ASP A 111 -9.08 0.42 -17.60
N LEU A 112 -7.88 0.75 -17.13
CA LEU A 112 -6.64 0.25 -17.74
C LEU A 112 -6.56 -1.28 -17.70
N GLY A 113 -6.89 -1.89 -16.55
CA GLY A 113 -6.86 -3.34 -16.38
C GLY A 113 -7.80 -4.06 -17.35
N GLN A 114 -9.03 -3.56 -17.50
CA GLN A 114 -10.03 -4.10 -18.42
C GLN A 114 -9.59 -3.99 -19.89
N ASN A 115 -8.89 -2.92 -20.26
CA ASN A 115 -8.35 -2.76 -21.61
C ASN A 115 -7.10 -3.61 -21.89
N ARG A 116 -6.41 -4.07 -20.83
CA ARG A 116 -5.14 -4.82 -20.95
C ARG A 116 -5.26 -6.33 -20.77
N GLY A 117 -6.28 -6.79 -20.07
CA GLY A 117 -6.43 -8.19 -19.72
C GLY A 117 -7.85 -8.54 -19.31
N THR A 118 -7.99 -9.69 -18.67
CA THR A 118 -9.28 -10.16 -18.16
C THR A 118 -9.38 -9.86 -16.67
N LEU A 119 -10.48 -9.22 -16.26
CA LEU A 119 -10.80 -8.99 -14.85
C LEU A 119 -11.63 -10.14 -14.30
N HIS A 120 -11.27 -10.61 -13.11
CA HIS A 120 -12.00 -11.61 -12.35
C HIS A 120 -12.34 -11.07 -10.97
N LEU A 121 -13.44 -11.57 -10.40
CA LEU A 121 -13.88 -11.21 -9.06
C LEU A 121 -13.66 -12.37 -8.09
N ALA A 122 -13.07 -12.06 -6.93
CA ALA A 122 -12.99 -12.95 -5.80
C ALA A 122 -13.86 -12.41 -4.67
N LEU A 123 -14.85 -13.20 -4.22
CA LEU A 123 -15.75 -12.81 -3.14
C LEU A 123 -14.98 -12.76 -1.81
N ARG A 124 -15.12 -11.65 -1.11
CA ARG A 124 -14.42 -11.38 0.15
C ARG A 124 -15.32 -11.71 1.33
N ASN A 125 -14.74 -12.26 2.38
CA ASN A 125 -15.44 -12.44 3.64
C ASN A 125 -15.78 -11.04 4.22
N PRO A 126 -17.04 -10.79 4.64
CA PRO A 126 -17.44 -9.49 5.19
C PRO A 126 -16.74 -9.10 6.51
N GLN A 127 -16.06 -10.03 7.18
CA GLN A 127 -15.27 -9.78 8.39
C GLN A 127 -13.78 -9.56 8.08
N ASP A 128 -13.36 -9.65 6.81
CA ASP A 128 -11.96 -9.48 6.42
C ASP A 128 -11.69 -8.04 5.94
N ASP A 129 -11.19 -7.21 6.84
CA ASP A 129 -10.81 -5.82 6.54
C ASP A 129 -9.32 -5.65 6.19
N LYS A 130 -8.54 -6.74 6.13
CA LYS A 130 -7.09 -6.67 5.97
C LYS A 130 -6.67 -6.67 4.51
N GLN A 131 -5.87 -5.68 4.11
CA GLN A 131 -5.20 -5.74 2.81
C GLN A 131 -3.99 -6.67 2.88
N ASN A 132 -3.98 -7.70 2.05
CA ASN A 132 -2.90 -8.68 2.00
C ASN A 132 -1.97 -8.35 0.83
N LYS A 133 -0.66 -8.42 1.05
CA LYS A 133 0.31 -8.41 -0.06
C LYS A 133 0.34 -9.79 -0.69
N VAL A 134 -0.23 -9.90 -1.88
CA VAL A 134 -0.28 -11.15 -2.66
C VAL A 134 0.74 -11.04 -3.79
N ALA A 135 1.61 -12.03 -3.91
CA ALA A 135 2.56 -12.10 -5.03
C ALA A 135 1.83 -12.41 -6.34
N PRO A 136 2.30 -11.89 -7.50
CA PRO A 136 1.78 -12.29 -8.80
C PRO A 136 1.87 -13.80 -9.01
N ALA A 137 0.81 -14.40 -9.55
CA ALA A 137 0.84 -15.78 -10.02
C ALA A 137 1.21 -15.81 -11.51
N THR A 138 2.08 -16.74 -11.90
CA THR A 138 2.49 -16.94 -13.30
C THR A 138 2.24 -18.39 -13.72
N VAL A 139 2.12 -18.63 -15.03
CA VAL A 139 1.94 -20.01 -15.53
C VAL A 139 3.17 -20.88 -15.21
N THR A 140 4.37 -20.30 -15.29
CA THR A 140 5.61 -20.99 -14.89
C THR A 140 5.55 -21.45 -13.43
N GLY A 141 5.21 -20.54 -12.50
CA GLY A 141 5.13 -20.87 -11.07
C GLY A 141 4.04 -21.92 -10.74
N LEU A 142 2.94 -21.95 -11.51
CA LEU A 142 1.92 -22.99 -11.39
C LEU A 142 2.40 -24.38 -11.86
N ARG A 143 3.25 -24.45 -12.88
CA ARG A 143 3.77 -25.71 -13.45
C ARG A 143 4.89 -26.30 -12.63
N GLU A 144 5.80 -25.45 -12.18
CA GLU A 144 6.99 -25.86 -11.44
C GLU A 144 6.65 -26.19 -9.98
N GLY A 145 5.42 -25.88 -9.54
CA GLY A 145 5.00 -26.02 -8.16
C GLY A 145 5.92 -25.18 -7.29
N ASP A 146 5.90 -23.87 -7.50
CA ASP A 146 6.73 -22.94 -6.72
C ASP A 146 6.62 -23.33 -5.23
N PRO A 147 7.73 -23.72 -4.56
CA PRO A 147 7.69 -23.84 -3.11
C PRO A 147 7.17 -22.50 -2.60
N PRO A 148 6.23 -22.49 -1.64
CA PRO A 148 5.62 -21.24 -1.18
C PRO A 148 6.75 -20.27 -0.93
N GLN A 149 6.82 -19.18 -1.72
CA GLN A 149 7.77 -18.12 -1.46
C GLN A 149 7.48 -17.74 -0.02
N LYS A 150 8.36 -18.18 0.89
CA LYS A 150 8.29 -17.79 2.29
C LYS A 150 8.15 -16.28 2.20
N PRO A 151 7.06 -15.68 2.72
CA PRO A 151 6.93 -14.24 2.72
C PRO A 151 8.27 -13.75 3.20
N SER A 152 9.00 -13.01 2.33
CA SER A 152 10.33 -12.53 2.68
C SER A 152 10.18 -11.99 4.09
N PRO A 153 10.94 -12.48 5.08
CA PRO A 153 10.74 -12.03 6.43
C PRO A 153 10.74 -10.52 6.33
N ILE A 154 9.59 -9.92 6.62
CA ILE A 154 9.54 -8.54 7.04
C ILE A 154 10.61 -8.58 8.11
N LYS A 155 11.79 -8.01 7.82
CA LYS A 155 12.72 -7.69 8.90
C LYS A 155 11.79 -7.02 9.86
N PRO A 156 11.54 -7.59 11.06
CA PRO A 156 10.70 -6.88 12.01
C PRO A 156 11.30 -5.49 12.00
N VAL A 157 10.49 -4.49 11.61
CA VAL A 157 10.67 -3.18 12.21
C VAL A 157 10.69 -3.56 13.65
N SER A 158 11.90 -3.61 14.22
CA SER A 158 12.14 -4.13 15.54
C SER A 158 11.07 -3.46 16.36
N ALA A 159 10.11 -4.26 16.83
CA ALA A 159 9.30 -3.84 17.93
C ALA A 159 10.37 -3.54 18.96
N GLU A 160 10.64 -2.26 19.13
CA GLU A 160 11.53 -1.77 20.15
C GLU A 160 11.00 -2.43 21.42
N PRO A 161 11.79 -3.28 22.10
CA PRO A 161 11.31 -3.94 23.30
C PRO A 161 10.79 -2.86 24.24
N PRO A 162 9.72 -3.12 25.03
CA PRO A 162 9.25 -2.14 26.00
C PRO A 162 10.45 -1.81 26.88
N LYS A 163 10.94 -0.58 26.72
CA LYS A 163 12.11 -0.08 27.40
C LYS A 163 11.76 -0.10 28.87
N LYS A 164 12.35 -1.05 29.61
CA LYS A 164 12.36 -1.05 31.08
C LYS A 164 12.73 0.36 31.51
N GLU A 165 11.91 0.95 32.37
CA GLU A 165 12.22 2.19 33.06
C GLU A 165 13.50 1.98 33.89
N THR A 166 14.63 2.32 33.30
CA THR A 166 15.84 2.68 34.04
C THR A 166 15.84 4.19 34.15
N LYS A 167 15.80 4.63 35.40
CA LYS A 167 15.93 6.01 35.87
C LYS A 167 17.13 6.72 35.20
N GLU A 168 16.78 7.78 34.46
CA GLU A 168 17.46 9.08 34.37
C GLU A 168 19.00 9.12 34.15
N GLU A 169 19.40 9.46 32.92
CA GLU A 169 20.49 10.42 32.70
C GLU A 169 20.27 11.12 31.34
N ALA A 170 20.05 12.43 31.36
CA ALA A 170 19.67 13.24 30.20
C ALA A 170 20.77 13.22 29.13
N LYS A 171 20.55 12.43 28.07
CA LYS A 171 21.28 12.58 26.80
C LYS A 171 20.54 13.58 25.94
N GLU A 172 21.23 14.69 25.70
CA GLU A 172 20.94 15.76 24.75
C GLU A 172 20.24 15.23 23.47
N PRO A 173 19.14 15.88 23.01
CA PRO A 173 18.42 15.41 21.83
C PRO A 173 19.37 15.45 20.63
N ALA A 174 19.46 14.31 19.93
CA ALA A 174 20.23 14.22 18.69
C ALA A 174 19.75 15.30 17.70
N PRO A 175 20.67 16.00 17.00
CA PRO A 175 20.29 17.08 16.12
C PRO A 175 19.34 16.59 15.01
N PRO A 176 18.40 17.44 14.56
CA PRO A 176 17.46 17.08 13.51
C PRO A 176 18.20 16.63 12.25
N LYS A 177 17.57 15.78 11.43
CA LYS A 177 18.10 15.32 10.14
C LYS A 177 17.77 16.34 9.05
N PRO A 178 18.67 16.60 8.08
CA PRO A 178 18.43 17.59 7.02
C PRO A 178 17.30 17.17 6.09
N ALA A 179 16.57 18.16 5.58
CA ALA A 179 15.49 17.98 4.62
C ALA A 179 16.04 17.64 3.21
N TRP A 180 17.26 18.09 2.89
CA TRP A 180 17.97 17.78 1.64
C TRP A 180 19.45 18.16 1.75
N THR A 181 20.28 17.65 0.84
CA THR A 181 21.73 17.95 0.74
C THR A 181 22.05 18.31 -0.70
N ILE A 182 22.71 19.45 -0.94
CA ILE A 182 23.26 19.81 -2.26
C ILE A 182 24.76 19.53 -2.29
N ILE A 183 25.24 19.03 -3.44
CA ILE A 183 26.67 18.96 -3.76
C ILE A 183 27.03 20.24 -4.50
N VAL A 184 27.91 21.04 -3.92
CA VAL A 184 28.41 22.28 -4.54
C VAL A 184 29.80 22.00 -5.12
N GLU A 185 29.93 22.08 -6.44
CA GLU A 185 31.21 22.00 -7.14
C GLU A 185 31.75 23.42 -7.40
N HIS A 186 32.81 23.81 -6.70
CA HIS A 186 33.54 25.06 -6.94
C HIS A 186 34.86 24.76 -7.64
N GLY A 187 34.86 24.69 -8.98
CA GLY A 187 36.10 24.64 -9.80
C GLY A 187 37.24 23.82 -9.19
N SER A 188 38.37 24.47 -8.86
CA SER A 188 39.58 23.82 -8.31
C SER A 188 39.47 23.32 -6.85
N GLN A 189 38.28 23.23 -6.25
CA GLN A 189 38.06 22.68 -4.91
C GLN A 189 37.20 21.40 -4.96
N PRO A 190 37.46 20.42 -4.07
CA PRO A 190 36.69 19.19 -4.02
C PRO A 190 35.22 19.47 -3.70
N PRO A 191 34.27 18.71 -4.28
CA PRO A 191 32.85 18.89 -4.07
C PRO A 191 32.48 18.83 -2.60
N GLN A 192 31.76 19.85 -2.11
CA GLN A 192 31.32 19.92 -0.72
C GLN A 192 29.82 19.63 -0.62
N GLN A 193 29.46 18.74 0.31
CA GLN A 193 28.07 18.44 0.64
C GLN A 193 27.57 19.43 1.70
N VAL A 194 26.57 20.22 1.36
CA VAL A 194 25.93 21.16 2.29
C VAL A 194 24.51 20.68 2.62
N PRO A 195 24.23 20.30 3.88
CA PRO A 195 22.91 19.93 4.32
C PRO A 195 22.03 21.16 4.57
N PHE A 196 20.76 21.08 4.21
CA PHE A 196 19.77 22.14 4.39
C PHE A 196 18.62 21.67 5.26
N PHE A 197 18.13 22.60 6.07
CA PHE A 197 17.08 22.36 7.05
C PHE A 197 15.96 23.35 6.85
N GLU A 198 14.74 22.92 7.18
CA GLU A 198 13.56 23.77 7.08
C GLU A 198 13.37 24.52 8.41
N LYS A 199 13.51 25.84 8.36
CA LYS A 199 13.33 26.73 9.50
C LYS A 199 12.38 27.86 9.09
N ASP A 200 11.27 27.99 9.82
CA ASP A 200 10.24 29.00 9.57
C ASP A 200 9.70 28.98 8.12
N GLY A 201 9.52 27.78 7.54
CA GLY A 201 9.05 27.58 6.17
C GLY A 201 10.06 27.94 5.08
N LYS A 202 11.33 28.12 5.43
CA LYS A 202 12.43 28.40 4.49
C LYS A 202 13.56 27.38 4.66
N LEU A 203 14.20 27.04 3.54
CA LEU A 203 15.35 26.15 3.52
C LEU A 203 16.62 26.94 3.79
N VAL A 204 17.32 26.61 4.86
CA VAL A 204 18.56 27.27 5.28
C VAL A 204 19.73 26.28 5.26
N PRO A 205 20.89 26.64 4.67
CA PRO A 205 22.08 25.80 4.70
C PRO A 205 22.68 25.81 6.11
N GLN A 206 23.11 24.65 6.60
CA GLN A 206 23.89 24.57 7.84
C GLN A 206 25.39 24.65 7.51
N LEU A 207 26.00 25.81 7.76
CA LEU A 207 27.44 26.03 7.57
C LEU A 207 28.20 25.55 8.82
N ASP A 208 29.32 24.83 8.65
CA ASP A 208 30.09 24.13 9.70
C ASP A 208 30.49 25.00 10.93
N SER A 209 30.38 26.32 10.82
CA SER A 209 30.66 27.32 11.85
C SER A 209 29.67 27.37 13.03
N GLU A 210 28.55 26.64 12.99
CA GLU A 210 27.53 26.63 14.07
C GLU A 210 27.56 25.39 14.99
N LEU A 211 28.58 24.52 14.88
CA LEU A 211 28.74 23.39 15.82
C LEU A 211 29.04 23.91 17.25
N PRO A 212 28.26 23.54 18.29
CA PRO A 212 28.71 23.75 19.67
C PRO A 212 29.98 22.91 19.91
N ARG A 213 31.05 23.58 20.34
CA ARG A 213 32.33 22.91 20.63
C ARG A 213 32.13 21.92 21.79
N ALA A 214 32.35 20.64 21.54
CA ALA A 214 32.40 19.63 22.60
C ALA A 214 33.48 20.01 23.65
N PRO A 215 33.23 19.87 24.95
CA PRO A 215 34.23 20.17 25.97
C PRO A 215 35.41 19.19 25.84
N ARG A 216 36.63 19.72 25.79
CA ARG A 216 37.87 18.93 25.74
C ARG A 216 37.95 18.02 26.96
N LYS A 217 37.95 16.70 26.76
CA LYS A 217 38.27 15.73 27.81
C LYS A 217 39.68 16.03 28.36
N LYS A 218 39.78 16.22 29.67
CA LYS A 218 41.05 16.42 30.39
C LYS A 218 41.94 15.17 30.21
N PRO A 219 43.23 15.31 29.88
CA PRO A 219 44.11 14.16 29.71
C PRO A 219 44.29 13.41 31.05
N PRO A 220 44.45 12.06 31.03
CA PRO A 220 44.58 11.26 32.24
C PRO A 220 45.92 11.54 32.95
N GLN A 221 45.87 11.64 34.29
CA GLN A 221 47.05 11.76 35.15
C GLN A 221 47.86 10.45 35.15
N PRO A 222 49.21 10.51 35.15
CA PRO A 222 50.04 9.31 35.16
C PRO A 222 49.97 8.57 36.51
N ALA A 223 49.95 7.24 36.44
CA ALA A 223 49.84 6.32 37.56
C ALA A 223 51.06 6.36 38.49
N ALA A 224 50.81 6.27 39.81
CA ALA A 224 51.83 6.17 40.85
C ALA A 224 52.56 4.81 40.83
N PRO A 225 53.85 4.75 41.22
CA PRO A 225 54.65 3.53 41.15
C PRO A 225 54.29 2.50 42.23
N VAL A 226 54.22 1.24 41.83
CA VAL A 226 53.98 0.06 42.68
C VAL A 226 55.25 -0.25 43.49
N LYS A 227 55.14 -0.29 44.83
CA LYS A 227 56.20 -0.82 45.70
C LYS A 227 56.21 -2.36 45.66
N PRO A 228 57.38 -3.01 45.66
CA PRO A 228 57.46 -4.46 45.80
C PRO A 228 57.48 -4.88 47.27
N ALA A 229 56.70 -5.91 47.62
CA ALA A 229 56.92 -6.77 48.78
C ALA A 229 56.92 -8.19 48.20
N GLY A 230 57.92 -9.05 48.38
CA GLY A 230 58.81 -9.21 49.52
C GLY A 230 58.57 -10.63 50.01
N ARG A 231 59.54 -11.51 49.69
CA ARG A 231 59.73 -12.95 50.01
C ARG A 231 58.73 -13.66 50.91
#